data_AF-A0A966KG68-F1
#
_entry.id   AF-A0A966KG68-F1
#
_cell.length_a   1.000
_cell.length_b   1.000
_cell.length_c   1.000
_cell.angle_alpha   90.00
_cell.angle_beta   90.00
_cell.angle_gamma   90.00
#
_symmetry.space_group_name_H-M   'P 1'
#
loop_
_entity.id
_entity.type
_entity.pdbx_description
1 polymer ?
#
loop_
_entity_poly.entity_id
_entity_poly.type
_entity_poly.pdbx_seq_one_letter_code
_entity_poly.pdbx_strand_id
1 'polypeptide(L)'
;MPKRYSKALGKKTHSNPDSGISTLDEEEGFRFLDNLKENAFILILDQVQDPRNLGACLRSADGAGVNLVILPSDRSAGLTDV
;
A
#
# COMPACT_ATOMS: atom_id res chain seq x y z
N MET A 1 4.43 4.93 -18.67
CA MET A 1 5.23 4.25 -17.62
C MET A 1 4.24 3.90 -16.51
N PRO A 2 4.06 2.62 -16.17
CA PRO A 2 3.00 2.24 -15.24
C PRO A 2 3.29 2.74 -13.82
N LYS A 3 2.26 3.28 -13.15
CA LYS A 3 2.35 3.74 -11.75
C LYS A 3 2.33 2.51 -10.83
N ARG A 4 3.21 2.48 -9.83
CA ARG A 4 3.29 1.42 -8.79
C ARG A 4 2.54 1.88 -7.53
N TYR A 5 1.51 1.15 -7.14
CA TYR A 5 0.71 1.27 -5.93
C TYR A 5 1.20 0.24 -4.89
N SER A 6 0.98 0.41 -3.59
CA SER A 6 1.43 -0.54 -2.56
C SER A 6 0.25 -1.13 -1.77
N LYS A 7 0.18 -2.47 -1.71
CA LYS A 7 -0.75 -3.27 -0.92
C LYS A 7 -0.28 -3.31 0.54
N ALA A 8 -1.18 -2.97 1.45
CA ALA A 8 -1.10 -3.42 2.83
C ALA A 8 -2.49 -3.91 3.24
N LEU A 9 -2.66 -5.23 3.33
CA LEU A 9 -3.22 -5.94 4.49
C LEU A 9 -3.56 -7.38 4.13
N GLY A 10 -3.23 -8.29 5.04
CA GLY A 10 -3.82 -9.62 5.11
C GLY A 10 -3.79 -10.12 6.55
N LYS A 11 -4.92 -10.10 7.25
CA LYS A 11 -5.05 -10.87 8.49
C LYS A 11 -5.16 -12.38 8.15
N LYS A 12 -4.06 -13.08 8.49
CA LYS A 12 -3.88 -14.50 8.86
C LYS A 12 -4.05 -15.61 7.80
N THR A 13 -2.95 -16.31 7.50
CA THR A 13 -2.85 -17.78 7.61
C THR A 13 -1.39 -18.24 7.60
N HIS A 14 -1.11 -19.31 8.35
CA HIS A 14 0.16 -20.04 8.39
C HIS A 14 0.71 -20.28 6.97
N SER A 15 2.03 -20.17 6.79
CA SER A 15 2.81 -20.60 5.60
C SER A 15 3.18 -19.54 4.54
N ASN A 16 3.56 -18.31 4.91
CA ASN A 16 4.49 -17.55 4.04
C ASN A 16 5.24 -16.44 4.81
N PRO A 17 6.57 -16.52 4.98
CA PRO A 17 7.36 -15.52 5.72
C PRO A 17 7.55 -14.18 4.98
N ASP A 18 7.15 -14.06 3.70
CA ASP A 18 7.36 -12.85 2.88
C ASP A 18 6.21 -11.82 2.96
N SER A 19 5.37 -11.87 4.00
CA SER A 19 4.18 -11.01 4.11
C SER A 19 4.51 -9.60 4.62
N GLY A 20 5.07 -8.77 3.75
CA GLY A 20 5.29 -7.35 4.03
C GLY A 20 5.34 -6.52 2.75
N ILE A 21 4.19 -5.96 2.35
CA ILE A 21 4.04 -4.96 1.27
C ILE A 21 4.23 -5.53 -0.14
N SER A 22 3.14 -5.74 -0.90
CA SER A 22 3.23 -6.04 -2.34
C SER A 22 2.89 -4.81 -3.17
N THR A 23 3.70 -4.42 -4.15
CA THR A 23 3.32 -3.33 -5.06
C THR A 23 2.35 -3.82 -6.14
N LEU A 24 1.21 -3.15 -6.32
CA LEU A 24 0.25 -3.36 -7.42
C LEU A 24 0.51 -2.35 -8.53
N ASP A 25 0.23 -2.67 -9.77
CA ASP A 25 0.08 -1.63 -10.81
C ASP A 25 -1.34 -1.02 -10.81
N GLU A 26 -1.60 -0.12 -11.75
CA GLU A 26 -2.87 0.62 -11.82
C GLU A 26 -4.05 -0.30 -12.06
N GLU A 27 -3.93 -1.23 -13.01
CA GLU A 27 -5.01 -2.14 -13.33
C GLU A 27 -5.24 -3.13 -12.19
N GLU A 28 -4.19 -3.63 -11.56
CA GLU A 28 -4.27 -4.49 -10.39
C GLU A 28 -4.92 -3.76 -9.19
N GLY A 29 -4.61 -2.48 -8.99
CA GLY A 29 -5.23 -1.64 -7.98
C GLY A 29 -6.74 -1.48 -8.21
N PHE A 30 -7.16 -1.17 -9.44
CA PHE A 30 -8.58 -1.10 -9.78
C PHE A 30 -9.29 -2.44 -9.61
N ARG A 31 -8.70 -3.53 -10.13
CA ARG A 31 -9.23 -4.89 -9.93
C ARG A 31 -9.36 -5.24 -8.46
N PHE A 32 -8.43 -4.82 -7.60
CA PHE A 32 -8.54 -5.03 -6.17
C PHE A 32 -9.74 -4.29 -5.57
N LEU A 33 -9.92 -3.01 -5.92
CA LEU A 33 -11.04 -2.18 -5.44
C LEU A 33 -12.40 -2.73 -5.89
N ASP A 34 -12.52 -3.17 -7.15
CA ASP A 34 -13.75 -3.74 -7.70
C ASP A 34 -14.20 -5.02 -6.99
N ASN A 35 -13.25 -5.75 -6.38
CA ASN A 35 -13.52 -6.98 -5.65
C ASN A 35 -13.81 -6.78 -4.16
N LEU A 36 -13.74 -5.55 -3.64
CA LEU A 36 -14.10 -5.26 -2.26
C LEU A 36 -15.62 -5.39 -2.07
N LYS A 37 -16.02 -6.14 -1.04
CA LYS A 37 -17.44 -6.32 -0.68
C LYS A 37 -17.98 -5.17 0.18
N GLU A 38 -17.08 -4.32 0.67
CA GLU A 38 -17.36 -3.18 1.53
C GLU A 38 -16.82 -1.90 0.89
N ASN A 39 -17.20 -0.74 1.45
CA ASN A 39 -16.71 0.53 0.96
C ASN A 39 -15.18 0.59 1.09
N ALA A 40 -14.51 0.92 -0.01
CA ALA A 40 -13.07 1.08 -0.01
C ALA A 40 -12.65 2.26 0.89
N PHE A 41 -11.74 2.00 1.82
CA PHE A 41 -11.04 2.99 2.60
C PHE A 41 -9.60 3.10 2.09
N ILE A 42 -9.28 4.25 1.49
CA ILE A 42 -8.04 4.45 0.73
C ILE A 42 -7.26 5.61 1.34
N LEU A 43 -5.94 5.47 1.41
CA LEU A 43 -5.02 6.55 1.77
C LEU A 43 -4.20 6.94 0.53
N ILE A 44 -4.19 8.23 0.21
CA ILE A 44 -3.35 8.79 -0.86
C ILE A 44 -2.24 9.60 -0.19
N LEU A 45 -0.99 9.27 -0.50
CA LEU A 45 0.19 9.96 -0.02
C LEU A 45 0.82 10.71 -1.18
N ASP A 46 0.66 12.04 -1.18
CA ASP A 46 1.23 12.89 -2.22
C ASP A 46 2.59 13.44 -1.78
N GLN A 47 3.65 13.10 -2.53
CA GLN A 47 5.03 13.57 -2.33
C GLN A 47 5.64 13.31 -0.94
N VAL A 48 5.31 12.19 -0.29
CA VAL A 48 6.02 11.75 0.92
C VAL A 48 7.42 11.25 0.52
N GLN A 49 8.45 12.04 0.82
CA GLN A 49 9.83 11.82 0.37
C GLN A 49 10.77 11.20 1.42
N ASP A 50 10.41 11.28 2.70
CA ASP A 50 11.18 10.66 3.79
C ASP A 50 10.69 9.22 4.04
N PRO A 51 11.56 8.19 3.89
CA PRO A 51 11.20 6.79 4.18
C PRO A 51 10.65 6.58 5.59
N ARG A 52 11.10 7.38 6.58
CA ARG A 52 10.60 7.32 7.95
C ARG A 52 9.13 7.71 8.03
N ASN A 53 8.75 8.78 7.32
CA ASN A 53 7.36 9.24 7.26
C ASN A 53 6.49 8.25 6.50
N LEU A 54 6.99 7.71 5.38
CA LEU A 54 6.30 6.66 4.64
C LEU A 54 6.01 5.45 5.54
N GLY A 55 7.01 4.96 6.27
CA GLY A 55 6.84 3.86 7.21
C GLY A 55 5.84 4.16 8.32
N ALA A 56 5.83 5.40 8.87
CA ALA A 56 4.84 5.82 9.87
C ALA A 56 3.41 5.86 9.31
N CYS A 57 3.24 6.37 8.08
CA CYS A 57 1.95 6.38 7.39
C CYS A 57 1.44 4.96 7.12
N LEU A 58 2.30 4.05 6.62
CA LEU A 58 1.91 2.66 6.36
C LEU A 58 1.48 1.92 7.64
N ARG A 59 2.21 2.11 8.75
CA ARG A 59 1.81 1.55 10.05
C ARG A 59 0.48 2.11 10.55
N SER A 60 0.25 3.40 10.35
CA SER A 60 -1.00 4.05 10.74
C SER A 60 -2.18 3.58 9.88
N ALA A 61 -1.95 3.42 8.58
CA ALA A 61 -2.91 2.90 7.62
C ALA A 61 -3.33 1.46 7.97
N ASP A 62 -2.36 0.62 8.36
CA ASP A 62 -2.63 -0.75 8.80
C ASP A 62 -3.51 -0.78 10.07
N GLY A 63 -3.16 0.03 11.07
CA GLY A 63 -3.95 0.16 12.30
C GLY A 63 -5.35 0.74 12.09
N ALA A 64 -5.53 1.60 11.07
CA ALA A 64 -6.80 2.23 10.73
C ALA A 64 -7.70 1.35 9.82
N GLY A 65 -7.18 0.25 9.28
CA GLY A 65 -7.92 -0.63 8.36
C GLY A 65 -8.04 -0.06 6.94
N VAL A 66 -7.06 0.71 6.48
CA VAL A 66 -6.99 1.17 5.08
C VAL A 66 -6.79 -0.04 4.17
N ASN A 67 -7.58 -0.13 3.09
CA ASN A 67 -7.50 -1.23 2.12
C ASN A 67 -6.36 -1.04 1.11
N LEU A 68 -6.05 0.21 0.74
CA LEU A 68 -5.05 0.54 -0.27
C LEU A 68 -4.33 1.86 0.03
N VAL A 69 -3.01 1.86 -0.11
CA VAL A 69 -2.17 3.07 -0.03
C VAL A 69 -1.62 3.40 -1.42
N ILE A 70 -1.90 4.60 -1.89
CA ILE A 70 -1.52 5.10 -3.22
C ILE A 70 -0.40 6.12 -3.07
N LEU A 71 0.68 5.93 -3.82
CA LEU A 71 1.85 6.81 -3.87
C LEU A 71 2.14 7.17 -5.33
N PRO A 72 2.62 8.39 -5.62
CA PRO A 72 3.10 8.73 -6.95
C PRO A 72 4.35 7.89 -7.29
N SER A 73 4.45 7.49 -8.57
CA SER A 73 5.58 6.72 -9.09
C SER A 73 6.89 7.51 -9.15
N ASP A 74 6.80 8.84 -9.12
CA ASP A 74 7.88 9.80 -9.10
C ASP A 74 7.83 10.60 -7.78
N ARG A 75 9.00 11.05 -7.30
CA ARG A 75 9.13 11.95 -6.12
C ARG A 75 8.52 11.43 -4.80
N SER A 76 8.36 10.11 -4.68
CA SER A 76 8.05 9.42 -3.42
C SER A 76 9.29 8.73 -2.83
N ALA A 77 9.30 8.54 -1.52
CA ALA A 77 10.29 7.73 -0.85
C ALA A 77 10.17 6.27 -1.31
N GLY A 78 11.29 5.64 -1.65
CA GLY A 78 11.31 4.18 -1.86
C GLY A 78 11.08 3.46 -0.52
N LEU A 79 10.45 2.28 -0.58
CA LEU A 79 10.50 1.36 0.54
C LEU A 79 11.94 0.85 0.66
N THR A 80 12.58 1.09 1.79
CA THR A 80 13.94 0.63 2.07
C THR A 80 13.88 -0.64 2.89
N ASP A 81 14.65 -1.65 2.50
CA ASP A 81 14.88 -2.81 3.35
C ASP A 81 15.59 -2.37 4.64
N VAL A 82 15.19 -2.98 5.76
CA VAL A 82 15.86 -2.85 7.07
C VAL A 82 16.66 -4.09 7.38
#